data_AF-A0A820MBG9-F1
#
_entry.id   AF-A0A820MBG9-F1
#
_cell.length_a   1.000
_cell.length_b   1.000
_cell.length_c   1.000
_cell.angle_alpha   90.00
_cell.angle_beta   90.00
_cell.angle_gamma   90.00
#
_symmetry.space_group_name_H-M   'P 1'
#
loop_
_entity.id
_entity.type
_entity.pdbx_description
1 polymer ?
#
loop_
_entity_poly.entity_id
_entity_poly.type
_entity_poly.pdbx_seq_one_letter_code
_entity_poly.pdbx_strand_id
1 'polypeptide(L)'
;ARYLISSHNAFQTIIDSFLEYCQSKLDHGKLLFSRTTNTPIQHEFRRAQSILYDLRYLLGVVPDHYTNELRENFINGFQAFLQLLIYIHGMDKVTRQTGQHIEFDPEWETAFNLVIKIQAIISSILD
;
A
#
# COMPACT_ATOMS: atom_id res chain seq x y z
N ALA A 1 12.49 12.43 -10.23
CA ALA A 1 11.82 12.18 -8.94
C ALA A 1 11.63 13.46 -8.12
N ARG A 2 12.69 14.18 -7.74
CA ARG A 2 12.65 15.37 -6.86
C ARG A 2 11.63 16.46 -7.27
N TYR A 3 11.60 16.84 -8.54
CA TYR A 3 10.63 17.80 -9.08
C TYR A 3 9.17 17.34 -8.98
N LEU A 4 8.91 16.03 -9.06
CA LEU A 4 7.56 15.47 -8.95
C LEU A 4 7.04 15.55 -7.51
N ILE A 5 7.91 15.32 -6.52
CA ILE A 5 7.55 15.50 -5.11
C ILE A 5 7.40 16.99 -4.79
N SER A 6 8.36 17.82 -5.19
CA SER A 6 8.35 19.24 -4.87
C SER A 6 7.25 20.04 -5.57
N SER A 7 6.92 19.75 -6.82
CA SER A 7 6.00 20.58 -7.63
C SER A 7 4.64 19.93 -7.89
N HIS A 8 4.54 18.60 -7.80
CA HIS A 8 3.31 17.87 -8.16
C HIS A 8 2.77 17.01 -7.01
N ASN A 9 3.36 17.11 -5.81
CA ASN A 9 2.97 16.35 -4.63
C ASN A 9 2.80 14.83 -4.91
N ALA A 10 3.66 14.30 -5.78
CA ALA A 10 3.44 12.99 -6.41
C ALA A 10 3.39 11.84 -5.40
N PHE A 11 4.07 11.96 -4.25
CA PHE A 11 3.99 10.97 -3.17
C PHE A 11 2.55 10.86 -2.65
N GLN A 12 1.96 11.98 -2.25
CA GLN A 12 0.58 11.99 -1.75
C GLN A 12 -0.39 11.46 -2.82
N THR A 13 -0.31 11.97 -4.05
CA THR A 13 -1.22 11.58 -5.13
C THR A 13 -1.20 10.07 -5.40
N ILE A 14 -0.02 9.45 -5.37
CA ILE A 14 0.12 7.99 -5.56
C ILE A 14 -0.54 7.23 -4.42
N ILE A 15 -0.29 7.63 -3.17
CA ILE A 15 -0.88 6.96 -2.03
C ILE A 15 -2.39 7.16 -1.99
N ASP A 16 -2.88 8.38 -2.19
CA ASP A 16 -4.31 8.68 -2.19
C ASP A 16 -5.04 7.87 -3.27
N SER A 17 -4.45 7.76 -4.48
CA SER A 17 -4.99 6.92 -5.56
C SER A 17 -5.08 5.44 -5.14
N PHE A 18 -4.07 4.94 -4.43
CA PHE A 18 -4.07 3.56 -3.93
C PHE A 18 -5.07 3.36 -2.78
N LEU A 19 -5.18 4.33 -1.87
CA LEU A 19 -6.13 4.32 -0.76
C LEU A 19 -7.57 4.32 -1.27
N GLU A 20 -7.90 5.16 -2.26
CA GLU A 20 -9.21 5.22 -2.89
C GLU A 20 -9.59 3.86 -3.49
N TYR A 21 -8.67 3.22 -4.21
CA TYR A 21 -8.89 1.87 -4.73
C TYR A 21 -9.10 0.82 -3.62
N CYS A 22 -8.40 0.98 -2.50
CA CYS A 22 -8.51 0.10 -1.33
C CYS A 22 -9.81 0.27 -0.55
N GLN A 23 -10.47 1.45 -0.59
CA GLN A 23 -11.70 1.71 0.18
C GLN A 23 -12.80 0.67 -0.08
N SER A 24 -12.95 0.25 -1.34
CA SER A 24 -13.91 -0.80 -1.74
C SER A 24 -13.65 -2.19 -1.14
N LYS A 25 -12.46 -2.40 -0.55
CA LYS A 25 -11.96 -3.67 -0.04
C LYS A 25 -11.69 -3.62 1.46
N LEU A 26 -12.11 -2.55 2.13
CA LEU A 26 -11.99 -2.41 3.57
C LEU A 26 -13.17 -3.08 4.27
N ASP A 27 -12.87 -3.81 5.32
CA ASP A 27 -13.82 -4.28 6.32
C ASP A 27 -13.32 -3.87 7.71
N HIS A 28 -14.17 -3.20 8.49
CA HIS A 28 -13.80 -2.64 9.79
C HIS A 28 -12.48 -1.82 9.77
N GLY A 29 -12.23 -1.11 8.67
CA GLY A 29 -11.03 -0.29 8.47
C GLY A 29 -9.76 -1.06 8.09
N LYS A 30 -9.88 -2.34 7.74
CA LYS A 30 -8.76 -3.21 7.37
C LYS A 30 -8.98 -3.80 5.99
N LEU A 31 -7.90 -3.97 5.24
CA LEU A 31 -7.97 -4.68 3.97
C LEU A 31 -8.38 -6.13 4.20
N LEU A 32 -9.34 -6.61 3.40
CA LEU A 32 -9.69 -8.02 3.30
C LEU A 32 -9.55 -8.49 1.87
N PHE A 33 -9.03 -9.71 1.72
CA PHE A 33 -8.92 -10.36 0.43
C PHE A 33 -9.93 -11.49 0.30
N SER A 34 -10.46 -11.65 -0.91
CA SER A 34 -11.37 -12.74 -1.20
C SER A 34 -10.60 -14.07 -1.19
N ARG A 35 -11.18 -15.07 -0.51
CA ARG A 35 -10.61 -16.43 -0.40
C ARG A 35 -10.68 -17.22 -1.71
N THR A 36 -11.44 -16.74 -2.69
CA THR A 36 -11.52 -17.38 -4.00
C THR A 36 -10.31 -17.00 -4.85
N THR A 37 -9.34 -17.91 -4.89
CA THR A 37 -8.14 -17.82 -5.74
C THR A 37 -8.52 -17.73 -7.22
N ASN A 38 -7.80 -16.92 -8.01
CA ASN A 38 -7.95 -16.76 -9.46
C ASN A 38 -9.24 -16.05 -9.92
N THR A 39 -9.70 -15.06 -9.15
CA THR A 39 -10.78 -14.16 -9.59
C THR A 39 -10.20 -12.94 -10.32
N PRO A 40 -10.92 -12.35 -11.29
CA PRO A 40 -10.49 -11.11 -11.97
C PRO A 40 -10.17 -9.98 -10.98
N ILE A 41 -10.89 -9.92 -9.86
CA ILE A 41 -10.72 -8.94 -8.78
C ILE A 41 -9.32 -9.04 -8.14
N GLN A 42 -8.77 -10.25 -7.97
CA GLN A 42 -7.41 -10.44 -7.44
C GLN A 42 -6.35 -9.96 -8.44
N HIS A 43 -6.53 -10.20 -9.74
CA HIS A 43 -5.62 -9.70 -10.77
C HIS A 43 -5.62 -8.17 -10.84
N GLU A 44 -6.79 -7.55 -10.71
CA GLU A 44 -6.91 -6.10 -10.62
C GLU A 44 -6.19 -5.54 -9.38
N PHE A 45 -6.31 -6.20 -8.23
CA PHE A 45 -5.61 -5.76 -7.02
C PHE A 45 -4.09 -5.89 -7.16
N ARG A 46 -3.59 -7.02 -7.69
CA ARG A 46 -2.16 -7.20 -7.98
C ARG A 46 -1.64 -6.13 -8.95
N ARG A 47 -2.45 -5.73 -9.95
CA ARG A 47 -2.14 -4.63 -10.87
C ARG A 47 -2.11 -3.28 -10.16
N ALA A 48 -3.07 -3.01 -9.27
CA ALA A 48 -3.09 -1.77 -8.49
C ALA A 48 -1.85 -1.64 -7.59
N GLN A 49 -1.37 -2.75 -7.00
CA GLN A 49 -0.13 -2.75 -6.22
C GLN A 49 1.12 -2.35 -7.02
N SER A 50 1.09 -2.35 -8.35
CA SER A 50 2.24 -1.92 -9.15
C SER A 50 2.56 -0.44 -8.95
N ILE A 51 1.58 0.37 -8.53
CA ILE A 51 1.80 1.80 -8.21
C ILE A 51 2.79 1.99 -7.04
N LEU A 52 2.95 0.97 -6.19
CA LEU A 52 3.93 0.98 -5.10
C LEU A 52 5.38 0.93 -5.61
N TYR A 53 5.62 0.41 -6.82
CA TYR A 53 6.94 0.49 -7.44
C TYR A 53 7.27 1.91 -7.88
N ASP A 54 6.28 2.66 -8.37
CA ASP A 54 6.46 4.07 -8.73
C ASP A 54 6.79 4.90 -7.48
N LEU A 55 6.13 4.59 -6.36
CA LEU A 55 6.46 5.21 -5.08
C LEU A 55 7.88 4.90 -4.61
N ARG A 56 8.30 3.62 -4.70
CA ARG A 56 9.67 3.23 -4.36
C ARG A 56 10.68 3.96 -5.24
N TYR A 57 10.40 4.10 -6.54
CA TYR A 57 11.26 4.85 -7.46
C TYR A 57 11.34 6.34 -7.10
N LEU A 58 10.21 6.94 -6.71
CA LEU A 58 10.19 8.35 -6.26
C LEU A 58 11.04 8.58 -5.02
N LEU A 59 10.96 7.66 -4.05
CA LEU A 59 11.67 7.76 -2.76
C LEU A 59 13.13 7.32 -2.85
N GLY A 60 13.49 6.46 -3.81
CA GLY A 60 14.87 5.97 -3.99
C GLY A 60 15.88 7.05 -4.43
N VAL A 61 15.43 8.26 -4.74
CA VAL A 61 16.31 9.38 -5.12
C VAL A 61 16.39 10.37 -3.95
N VAL A 62 17.38 10.18 -3.08
CA VAL A 62 17.66 11.07 -1.94
C VAL A 62 17.93 12.50 -2.45
N PRO A 63 17.26 13.55 -1.94
CA PRO A 63 17.53 14.94 -2.33
C PRO A 63 18.89 15.45 -1.84
N ASP A 64 19.66 16.11 -2.71
CA ASP A 64 20.91 16.79 -2.31
C ASP A 64 20.62 18.07 -1.50
N HIS A 65 19.46 18.69 -1.76
CA HIS A 65 18.96 19.88 -1.09
C HIS A 65 17.48 19.72 -0.72
N TYR A 66 17.16 20.03 0.54
CA TYR A 66 15.79 19.99 1.04
C TYR A 66 15.20 21.40 1.05
N THR A 67 14.38 21.71 0.04
CA THR A 67 13.57 22.94 0.03
C THR A 67 12.36 22.79 0.95
N ASN A 68 11.73 23.91 1.31
CA ASN A 68 10.58 23.88 2.22
C ASN A 68 9.38 23.17 1.58
N GLU A 69 9.15 23.38 0.28
CA GLU A 69 8.07 22.75 -0.48
C GLU A 69 8.27 21.24 -0.57
N LEU A 70 9.53 20.79 -0.72
CA LEU A 70 9.85 19.37 -0.74
C LEU A 70 9.56 18.72 0.62
N ARG A 71 9.89 19.39 1.73
CA ARG A 71 9.60 18.89 3.08
C ARG A 71 8.10 18.81 3.35
N GLU A 72 7.36 19.86 3.00
CA GLU A 72 5.91 19.93 3.20
C GLU A 72 5.19 18.82 2.41
N ASN A 73 5.48 18.71 1.11
CA ASN A 73 4.88 17.67 0.27
C ASN A 73 5.31 16.25 0.69
N PHE A 74 6.53 16.08 1.17
CA PHE A 74 6.97 14.81 1.74
C PHE A 74 6.17 14.45 2.99
N ILE A 75 5.96 15.39 3.91
CA ILE A 75 5.16 15.17 5.13
C ILE A 75 3.72 14.82 4.77
N ASN A 76 3.12 15.54 3.83
CA ASN A 76 1.75 15.26 3.37
C ASN A 76 1.64 13.84 2.77
N GLY A 77 2.59 13.46 1.91
CA GLY A 77 2.65 12.11 1.37
C GLY A 77 2.89 11.04 2.44
N PHE A 78 3.71 11.34 3.45
CA PHE A 78 3.97 10.44 4.57
C PHE A 78 2.73 10.25 5.45
N GLN A 79 1.94 11.30 5.70
CA GLN A 79 0.66 11.19 6.40
C GLN A 79 -0.31 10.28 5.67
N ALA A 80 -0.44 10.42 4.34
CA ALA A 80 -1.23 9.51 3.54
C ALA A 80 -0.68 8.07 3.62
N PHE A 81 0.64 7.90 3.61
CA PHE A 81 1.28 6.59 3.78
C PHE A 81 0.99 5.95 5.14
N LEU A 82 0.93 6.71 6.22
CA LEU A 82 0.51 6.20 7.53
C LEU A 82 -0.93 5.67 7.51
N GLN A 83 -1.83 6.33 6.77
CA GLN A 83 -3.19 5.83 6.56
C GLN A 83 -3.19 4.47 5.86
N LEU A 84 -2.30 4.26 4.88
CA LEU A 84 -2.13 2.96 4.24
C LEU A 84 -1.64 1.89 5.24
N LEU A 85 -0.70 2.24 6.13
CA LEU A 85 -0.24 1.32 7.16
C LEU A 85 -1.36 0.93 8.13
N ILE A 86 -2.29 1.85 8.45
CA ILE A 86 -3.47 1.56 9.26
C ILE A 86 -4.35 0.49 8.58
N TYR A 87 -4.60 0.62 7.27
CA TYR A 87 -5.41 -0.35 6.52
C TYR A 87 -4.81 -1.77 6.50
N ILE A 88 -3.49 -1.87 6.61
CA ILE A 88 -2.76 -3.13 6.53
C ILE A 88 -2.51 -3.71 7.93
N HIS A 89 -2.58 -2.87 8.97
CA HIS A 89 -2.35 -3.30 10.33
C HIS A 89 -3.45 -4.27 10.81
N GLY A 90 -3.06 -5.51 11.06
CA GLY A 90 -3.98 -6.57 11.45
C GLY A 90 -4.92 -7.02 10.33
N MET A 91 -4.52 -6.78 9.08
CA MET A 91 -5.12 -7.37 7.88
C MET A 91 -5.10 -8.90 7.94
N ASP A 92 -6.20 -9.48 7.45
CA ASP A 92 -6.40 -10.91 7.22
C ASP A 92 -5.89 -11.82 8.35
N LYS A 93 -6.57 -11.76 9.50
CA LYS A 93 -6.30 -12.66 10.62
C LYS A 93 -6.57 -14.10 10.15
N VAL A 94 -5.51 -14.87 9.93
CA VAL A 94 -5.55 -16.30 9.60
C VAL A 94 -6.14 -17.08 10.79
N THR A 95 -7.46 -17.06 10.91
CA THR A 95 -8.18 -17.94 11.84
C THR A 95 -8.77 -19.09 11.03
N ARG A 96 -8.34 -20.31 11.36
CA ARG A 96 -8.97 -21.53 10.84
C ARG A 96 -10.44 -21.50 11.27
N GLN A 97 -11.36 -21.47 10.32
CA GLN A 97 -12.78 -21.57 10.63
C GLN A 97 -13.19 -23.05 10.60
N THR A 98 -13.21 -23.67 11.77
CA THR A 98 -13.77 -25.02 11.95
C THR A 98 -15.29 -24.90 12.08
N GLY A 99 -16.06 -25.17 11.03
CA GLY A 99 -17.52 -25.13 11.11
C GLY A 99 -18.33 -25.27 9.82
N GLN A 100 -17.72 -25.16 8.63
CA GLN A 100 -18.41 -25.44 7.36
C GLN A 100 -17.79 -26.65 6.67
N HIS A 101 -18.61 -27.39 5.92
CA HIS A 101 -18.29 -28.67 5.26
C HIS A 101 -17.13 -28.60 4.24
N ILE A 102 -16.58 -27.41 3.99
CA ILE A 102 -15.44 -27.14 3.11
C ILE A 102 -14.47 -26.25 3.90
N GLU A 103 -13.24 -26.74 4.08
CA GLU A 103 -12.14 -25.95 4.62
C GLU A 103 -11.61 -25.05 3.49
N PHE A 104 -11.70 -23.73 3.66
CA PHE A 104 -11.10 -22.77 2.74
C PHE A 104 -9.85 -22.17 3.39
N ASP A 105 -8.70 -22.30 2.71
CA ASP A 105 -7.47 -21.63 3.12
C ASP A 105 -7.63 -20.11 3.01
N PRO A 106 -7.10 -19.34 3.98
CA PRO A 106 -7.06 -17.89 3.88
C PRO A 106 -6.12 -17.44 2.76
N GLU A 107 -6.41 -16.28 2.16
CA GLU A 107 -5.64 -15.74 1.05
C GLU A 107 -4.42 -14.98 1.58
N TRP A 108 -3.38 -15.72 1.95
CA TRP A 108 -2.20 -15.15 2.59
C TRP A 108 -1.21 -14.53 1.59
N GLU A 109 -1.21 -14.94 0.32
CA GLU A 109 -0.17 -14.59 -0.64
C GLU A 109 -0.21 -13.10 -1.03
N THR A 110 -1.39 -12.55 -1.33
CA THR A 110 -1.53 -11.13 -1.71
C THR A 110 -1.26 -10.21 -0.52
N ALA A 111 -1.73 -10.60 0.66
CA ALA A 111 -1.42 -9.95 1.93
C ALA A 111 0.10 -9.88 2.17
N PHE A 112 0.77 -11.02 2.06
CA PHE A 112 2.21 -11.14 2.27
C PHE A 112 3.03 -10.33 1.26
N ASN A 113 2.69 -10.43 -0.03
CA ASN A 113 3.36 -9.65 -1.07
C ASN A 113 3.17 -8.14 -0.90
N LEU A 114 2.00 -7.68 -0.45
CA LEU A 114 1.75 -6.28 -0.15
C LEU A 114 2.68 -5.79 0.97
N VAL A 115 2.82 -6.56 2.05
CA VAL A 115 3.70 -6.23 3.17
C VAL A 115 5.16 -6.13 2.72
N ILE A 116 5.66 -7.07 1.91
CA ILE A 116 7.04 -7.00 1.37
C ILE A 116 7.26 -5.71 0.57
N LYS A 117 6.32 -5.33 -0.30
CA LYS A 117 6.44 -4.09 -1.09
C LYS A 117 6.49 -2.86 -0.19
N ILE A 118 5.72 -2.85 0.89
CA ILE A 118 5.68 -1.75 1.84
C ILE A 118 6.94 -1.69 2.69
N GLN A 119 7.49 -2.83 3.13
CA GLN A 119 8.76 -2.87 3.84
C GLN A 119 9.90 -2.25 3.00
N ALA A 120 9.90 -2.51 1.68
CA ALA A 120 10.87 -1.89 0.77
C ALA A 120 10.69 -0.36 0.70
N ILE A 121 9.45 0.13 0.71
CA ILE A 121 9.15 1.58 0.75
C ILE A 121 9.58 2.20 2.08
N ILE A 122 9.28 1.55 3.21
CA ILE A 122 9.69 2.01 4.55
C ILE A 122 11.21 2.14 4.62
N SER A 123 11.94 1.16 4.08
CA SER A 123 13.41 1.21 4.04
C SER A 123 13.89 2.46 3.29
N SER A 124 13.30 2.76 2.13
CA SER A 124 13.61 3.98 1.37
C SER A 124 13.18 5.30 2.02
N ILE A 125 12.33 5.27 3.05
CA ILE A 125 11.95 6.46 3.84
C ILE A 125 12.94 6.67 5.00
N LEU A 126 13.49 5.58 5.54
CA LEU A 126 14.37 5.59 6.71
C LEU A 126 15.86 5.74 6.37
N ASP A 127 16.26 5.33 5.16
CA ASP A 127 17.61 5.55 4.60
C ASP A 127 17.85 7.03 4.24
#